data_AF-W4QTG9-F1
#
_entry.id   AF-W4QTG9-F1
#
_cell.length_a   1.000
_cell.length_b   1.000
_cell.length_c   1.000
_cell.angle_alpha   90.00
_cell.angle_beta   90.00
_cell.angle_gamma   90.00
#
_symmetry.space_group_name_H-M   'P 1'
#
loop_
_entity.id
_entity.type
_entity.pdbx_description
1 polymer ?
#
loop_
_entity_poly.entity_id
_entity_poly.type
_entity_poly.pdbx_seq_one_letter_code
_entity_poly.pdbx_strand_id
1 'polypeptide(L)' 'MLKVVQASFDSLPIYSLNINHSPEFAQKWKIKSVPCLLVFQKGLGVECLYAFQSIANVHEKLKPYAVAWSLQENGK' A
#
# COMPACT_ATOMS: atom_id res chain seq x y z
N MET A 1 8.74 -3.55 -9.72
CA MET A 1 7.77 -4.43 -9.02
C MET A 1 6.45 -3.72 -8.76
N LEU A 2 6.37 -2.72 -7.87
CA LEU A 2 5.08 -2.08 -7.53
C LEU A 2 4.36 -1.44 -8.71
N LYS A 3 5.08 -0.82 -9.66
CA LYS A 3 4.49 -0.30 -10.89
C LYS A 3 3.75 -1.36 -11.72
N VAL A 4 4.25 -2.60 -11.72
CA VAL A 4 3.61 -3.73 -12.43
C VAL A 4 2.33 -4.14 -11.72
N VAL A 5 2.38 -4.25 -10.39
CA VAL A 5 1.20 -4.54 -9.57
C VAL A 5 0.15 -3.43 -9.70
N GLN A 6 0.57 -2.17 -9.70
CA GLN A 6 -0.32 -1.01 -9.87
C GLN A 6 -1.03 -1.05 -11.23
N ALA A 7 -0.31 -1.38 -12.31
CA ALA A 7 -0.91 -1.51 -13.64
C ALA A 7 -1.95 -2.64 -13.74
N SER A 8 -2.01 -3.56 -12.77
CA SER A 8 -3.04 -4.61 -12.69
C SER A 8 -4.32 -4.15 -11.96
N PHE A 9 -4.32 -2.96 -11.35
CA PHE A 9 -5.47 -2.38 -10.66
C PHE A 9 -5.79 -1.00 -11.24
N ASP A 10 -6.88 -0.88 -12.01
CA ASP A 10 -7.21 0.35 -12.78
C ASP A 10 -7.26 1.63 -11.94
N SER A 11 -7.71 1.55 -10.69
CA SER A 11 -7.97 2.75 -9.87
C SER A 11 -7.25 2.78 -8.52
N LEU A 12 -6.42 1.79 -8.16
CA LEU A 12 -5.80 1.78 -6.82
C LEU A 12 -4.63 2.79 -6.75
N PRO A 13 -4.72 3.86 -5.94
CA PRO A 13 -3.61 4.81 -5.82
C PRO A 13 -2.46 4.19 -5.02
N ILE A 14 -1.27 4.15 -5.63
CA ILE A 14 -0.04 3.70 -4.98
C ILE A 14 1.00 4.82 -5.06
N TYR A 15 1.55 5.19 -3.90
CA TYR A 15 2.59 6.20 -3.77
C TYR A 15 3.88 5.57 -3.25
N SER A 16 5.01 6.21 -3.54
CA SER A 16 6.32 5.79 -3.04
C SER A 16 6.97 6.93 -2.27
N LEU A 17 7.56 6.60 -1.12
CA LEU A 17 8.25 7.56 -0.25
C LEU A 17 9.64 7.03 0.09
N ASN A 18 10.67 7.85 -0.10
CA ASN A 18 12.00 7.55 0.43
C ASN A 18 12.06 7.97 1.90
N ILE A 19 12.08 6.99 2.79
CA ILE A 19 11.99 7.21 4.23
C ILE A 19 13.21 7.91 4.82
N ASN A 20 14.37 7.84 4.16
CA ASN A 20 15.58 8.55 4.58
C ASN A 20 15.39 10.07 4.53
N HIS A 21 14.47 10.56 3.70
CA HIS A 21 14.13 11.97 3.58
C HIS A 21 12.88 12.34 4.40
N SER A 22 12.31 11.40 5.16
CA SER A 22 11.08 11.59 5.93
C SER A 22 11.11 10.81 7.25
N PRO A 23 12.08 11.11 8.14
CA PRO A 23 12.26 10.38 9.40
C PRO A 23 11.06 10.51 10.35
N GLU A 24 10.32 11.61 10.30
CA GLU A 24 9.10 11.81 11.09
C GLU A 24 7.99 10.84 10.66
N PHE A 25 7.87 10.57 9.35
CA PHE A 25 6.92 9.57 8.83
C PHE A 25 7.28 8.17 9.33
N ALA A 26 8.58 7.84 9.31
CA ALA A 26 9.11 6.58 9.83
C ALA A 26 8.75 6.35 11.29
N GLN A 27 8.98 7.37 12.12
CA GLN A 27 8.70 7.34 13.56
C GLN A 27 7.20 7.26 13.83
N LYS A 28 6.40 8.10 13.15
CA LYS A 28 4.94 8.14 13.30
C LYS A 28 4.31 6.77 13.06
N TRP A 29 4.73 6.08 12.00
CA TRP A 29 4.20 4.77 11.63
C TRP A 29 5.01 3.59 12.16
N LYS A 30 6.03 3.86 12.99
CA LYS A 30 6.91 2.86 13.61
C LYS A 30 7.46 1.85 12.60
N ILE A 31 7.94 2.35 11.45
CA ILE A 31 8.47 1.51 10.38
C ILE A 31 9.74 0.80 10.87
N LYS A 32 9.72 -0.53 10.87
CA LYS A 32 10.80 -1.35 11.44
C LYS A 32 11.85 -1.79 10.42
N SER A 33 11.47 -1.93 9.16
CA SER A 33 12.39 -2.26 8.06
C SER A 33 11.84 -1.80 6.72
N VAL A 34 12.72 -1.76 5.72
CA VAL A 34 12.37 -1.51 4.32
C VAL A 34 12.79 -2.71 3.46
N PRO A 35 12.10 -2.98 2.34
CA PRO A 35 10.89 -2.32 1.87
C PRO A 35 9.65 -2.64 2.75
N CYS A 36 8.73 -1.67 2.90
CA CYS A 36 7.44 -1.79 3.61
C CYS A 36 6.29 -1.16 2.81
N LEU A 37 5.10 -1.75 2.83
CA LEU A 37 3.87 -1.21 2.22
C LEU A 37 2.93 -0.79 3.33
N LEU A 38 2.52 0.48 3.33
CA LEU A 38 1.51 0.98 4.26
C LEU A 38 0.18 1.09 3.52
N VAL A 39 -0.85 0.44 4.04
CA VAL A 39 -2.21 0.49 3.50
C VAL A 39 -3.06 1.38 4.40
N PHE A 40 -3.53 2.49 3.85
CA PHE A 40 -4.39 3.44 4.57
C PHE A 40 -5.85 3.16 4.25
N GLN A 41 -6.62 2.73 5.25
CA GLN A 41 -8.06 2.53 5.10
C GLN A 41 -8.83 3.51 5.97
N LYS A 42 -9.79 4.20 5.35
CA LYS A 42 -10.60 5.21 6.04
C LYS A 42 -11.30 4.60 7.25
N GLY A 43 -10.96 5.10 8.45
CA GLY A 43 -11.55 4.67 9.71
C GLY A 43 -11.09 3.30 10.25
N LEU A 44 -10.30 2.54 9.49
CA LEU A 44 -9.82 1.20 9.88
C LEU A 44 -8.33 1.17 10.28
N GLY A 45 -7.64 2.30 10.17
CA GLY A 45 -6.24 2.43 10.55
C GLY A 45 -5.28 2.16 9.40
N VAL A 46 -4.00 1.94 9.76
CA VAL A 46 -2.92 1.72 8.80
C VAL A 46 -2.30 0.36 9.05
N GLU A 47 -2.32 -0.49 8.03
CA GLU A 47 -1.61 -1.76 8.04
C GLU A 47 -0.20 -1.56 7.47
N CYS A 48 0.80 -2.17 8.11
CA CYS A 48 2.16 -2.19 7.60
C CYS A 48 2.54 -3.61 7.18
N LEU A 49 2.64 -3.82 5.87
CA LEU A 49 3.04 -5.07 5.25
C LEU A 49 4.54 -5.07 5.00
N TYR A 50 5.21 -6.14 5.45
CA TYR A 50 6.64 -6.38 5.26
C TYR A 50 6.86 -7.58 4.33
N ALA A 51 8.09 -7.70 3.83
CA ALA A 51 8.56 -8.79 2.96
C ALA A 51 7.83 -8.88 1.61
N PHE A 52 8.41 -8.23 0.61
CA PHE A 52 7.89 -8.19 -0.75
C PHE A 52 8.50 -9.34 -1.53
N GLN A 53 8.00 -10.54 -1.30
CA GLN A 53 8.62 -11.76 -1.80
C GLN A 53 8.55 -11.88 -3.33
N SER A 54 7.44 -11.47 -3.94
CA SER A 54 7.23 -11.51 -5.40
C SER A 54 6.11 -10.56 -5.84
N ILE A 55 6.02 -10.31 -7.16
CA ILE A 55 4.90 -9.54 -7.77
C ILE A 55 3.55 -10.18 -7.40
N ALA A 56 3.44 -11.50 -7.53
CA ALA A 56 2.21 -12.23 -7.22
C ALA A 56 1.82 -12.10 -5.73
N ASN A 57 2.80 -12.21 -4.82
CA ASN A 57 2.53 -12.06 -3.38
C ASN A 57 2.01 -10.65 -3.04
N VAL A 58 2.61 -9.62 -3.63
CA VAL A 58 2.15 -8.24 -3.43
C VAL A 58 0.78 -8.01 -4.05
N HIS A 59 0.54 -8.55 -5.25
CA HIS A 59 -0.76 -8.47 -5.92
C HIS A 59 -1.88 -9.09 -5.06
N GLU A 60 -1.69 -10.31 -4.55
CA GLU A 60 -2.70 -10.97 -3.71
C GLU A 60 -2.94 -10.22 -2.40
N LYS A 61 -1.90 -9.63 -1.79
CA LYS A 61 -2.04 -8.79 -0.60
C LYS A 61 -2.84 -7.50 -0.86
N LEU A 62 -2.70 -6.90 -2.05
CA LEU A 62 -3.37 -5.66 -2.40
C LEU A 62 -4.78 -5.84 -2.96
N LYS A 63 -5.12 -7.04 -3.46
CA LYS A 63 -6.41 -7.35 -4.09
C LYS A 63 -7.64 -6.99 -3.23
N PRO A 64 -7.71 -7.31 -1.92
CA PRO A 64 -8.86 -6.92 -1.10
C PRO A 64 -9.05 -5.39 -1.03
N TYR A 65 -7.95 -4.63 -1.01
CA TYR A 65 -7.97 -3.17 -0.95
C TYR A 65 -8.37 -2.55 -2.29
N ALA A 66 -7.93 -3.13 -3.40
CA ALA A 66 -8.36 -2.71 -4.74
C ALA A 66 -9.87 -2.89 -4.92
N VAL A 67 -10.44 -4.02 -4.47
CA VAL A 67 -11.89 -4.28 -4.51
C VAL A 67 -12.65 -3.31 -3.60
N ALA A 68 -12.18 -3.09 -2.36
CA ALA A 68 -12.82 -2.15 -1.45
C ALA A 68 -12.80 -0.71 -2.01
N TRP A 69 -11.69 -0.30 -2.63
CA TRP A 69 -11.55 1.01 -3.25
C TRP A 69 -12.51 1.21 -4.42
N SER A 70 -12.62 0.23 -5.33
CA SER A 70 -13.52 0.36 -6.49
C SER A 70 -15.00 0.42 -6.09
N LEU A 71 -15.40 -0.24 -5.01
CA LEU A 71 -16.75 -0.13 -4.45
C LEU A 71 -17.02 1.25 -3.82
N GLN A 72 -16.00 1.90 -3.27
CA GLN A 72 -16.11 3.24 -2.69
C GLN A 72 -16.17 4.35 -3.74
N GLU A 73 -15.48 4.18 -4.88
CA GLU A 73 -15.53 5.15 -5.99
C GLU A 73 -16.85 5.12 -6.75
N ASN A 74 -17.50 3.96 -6.90
CA ASN A 74 -18.79 3.83 -7.58
C ASN A 74 -19.99 4.35 -6.75
N GLY A 75 -19.77 4.78 -5.50
CA GLY A 75 -20.79 5.36 -4.62
C GLY A 75 -20.77 6.88 -4.55
N LYS A 76 -19.99 7.55 -5.42
CA LYS A 76 -19.91 9.01 -5.54
C LYS A 76 -20.53 9.49 -6.84
#